data_AF-A0A7J3ELA5-F1
#
_entry.id   AF-A0A7J3ELA5-F1
#
_cell.length_a   1.000
_cell.length_b   1.000
_cell.length_c   1.000
_cell.angle_alpha   90.00
_cell.angle_beta   90.00
_cell.angle_gamma   90.00
#
_symmetry.space_group_name_H-M   'P 1'
#
loop_
_entity.id
_entity.type
_entity.pdbx_description
1 polymer ?
#
loop_
_entity_poly.entity_id
_entity_poly.type
_entity_poly.pdbx_seq_one_letter_code
_entity_poly.pdbx_strand_id
1 'polypeptide(L)' 'MLGVESLDVILGRIVDSGALVLIAGNPGAGKTLLASTICYANASRGIPCL' A
#
# COMPACT_ATOMS: atom_id res chain seq x y z
N MET A 1 3.32 5.02 -3.30
CA MET A 1 2.16 4.69 -4.18
C MET A 1 1.69 3.29 -3.83
N LEU A 2 0.38 3.04 -3.82
CA LEU A 2 -0.25 1.81 -3.34
C LEU A 2 -0.21 0.68 -4.37
N GLY A 3 -0.01 0.99 -5.65
CA GLY A 3 0.11 -0.01 -6.72
C GLY A 3 -1.24 -0.51 -7.23
N VAL A 4 -2.33 0.15 -6.83
CA VAL A 4 -3.69 -0.09 -7.29
C VAL A 4 -4.24 1.26 -7.72
N GLU A 5 -4.41 1.47 -9.02
CA GLU A 5 -4.71 2.78 -9.61
C GLU A 5 -5.92 3.47 -8.96
N SER A 6 -7.03 2.75 -8.79
CA SER A 6 -8.23 3.28 -8.15
C SER A 6 -7.99 3.69 -6.70
N LEU A 7 -7.14 2.97 -5.98
CA LEU A 7 -6.79 3.27 -4.60
C LEU A 7 -5.79 4.43 -4.53
N ASP A 8 -4.89 4.56 -5.49
CA ASP A 8 -3.95 5.67 -5.60
C ASP A 8 -4.65 6.99 -5.89
N VAL A 9 -5.70 6.98 -6.71
CA VAL A 9 -6.54 8.17 -6.95
C VAL A 9 -7.20 8.67 -5.66
N ILE A 10 -7.65 7.75 -4.80
CA ILE A 10 -8.41 8.08 -3.59
C ILE A 10 -7.50 8.35 -2.38
N LEU A 11 -6.45 7.53 -2.22
CA LEU A 11 -5.62 7.47 -1.01
C LEU A 11 -4.14 7.81 -1.28
N GLY A 12 -3.75 8.14 -2.51
CA GLY A 12 -2.34 8.31 -2.89
C GLY A 12 -1.57 9.36 -2.09
N ARG A 13 -2.28 10.36 -1.53
CA ARG A 13 -1.71 11.41 -0.66
C ARG A 13 -1.56 11.00 0.80
N ILE A 14 -2.18 9.90 1.23
CA ILE A 14 -2.14 9.42 2.63
C ILE A 14 -0.84 8.67 2.92
N VAL A 15 -0.19 8.14 1.88
CA VAL A 15 1.05 7.35 1.99
C VAL A 15 2.30 8.24 1.85
N ASP A 16 2.16 9.54 2.09
CA ASP A 16 3.31 10.45 2.16
C ASP A 16 4.20 10.10 3.38
N SER A 17 5.46 10.53 3.33
CA SER A 17 6.50 10.13 4.27
C SER A 17 6.10 10.34 5.74
N GLY A 18 6.12 9.27 6.53
CA GLY A 18 5.84 9.29 7.97
C GLY A 18 4.42 8.88 8.39
N ALA A 19 3.56 8.49 7.45
CA ALA A 19 2.22 8.01 7.78
C ALA A 19 2.22 6.58 8.36
N LEU A 20 1.40 6.36 9.40
CA LEU A 20 1.03 5.03 9.89
C LEU A 20 -0.37 4.68 9.36
N VAL A 21 -0.47 3.59 8.60
CA VAL A 21 -1.72 3.15 7.98
C VAL A 21 -2.11 1.77 8.50
N LEU A 22 -3.36 1.62 8.96
CA LEU A 22 -3.93 0.34 9.38
C LEU A 22 -4.81 -0.25 8.26
N ILE A 23 -4.47 -1.45 7.78
CA ILE A 23 -5.29 -2.21 6.85
C ILE A 23 -6.10 -3.25 7.63
N ALA A 24 -7.41 -3.04 7.79
CA ALA A 24 -8.31 -3.90 8.55
C ALA A 24 -9.43 -4.50 7.67
N GLY A 25 -9.95 -5.66 8.07
CA GLY A 25 -10.99 -6.39 7.33
C GLY A 25 -11.06 -7.87 7.71
N ASN A 26 -12.11 -8.57 7.30
CA ASN A 26 -12.34 -9.98 7.60
C ASN A 26 -11.22 -10.91 7.10
N PRO A 27 -11.09 -12.14 7.64
CA PRO A 27 -10.23 -13.18 7.07
C PRO A 27 -10.53 -13.37 5.58
N GLY A 28 -9.50 -13.54 4.76
CA GLY A 28 -9.65 -13.70 3.30
C GLY A 28 -9.86 -12.40 2.51
N ALA A 29 -10.02 -11.23 3.15
CA ALA A 29 -10.22 -9.95 2.46
C ALA A 29 -9.00 -9.39 1.69
N GLY A 30 -7.90 -10.15 1.59
CA GLY A 30 -6.72 -9.74 0.81
C GLY A 30 -5.77 -8.73 1.48
N LYS A 31 -5.87 -8.51 2.80
CA LYS A 31 -5.01 -7.54 3.53
C LYS A 31 -3.51 -7.75 3.32
N THR A 32 -3.04 -8.99 3.47
CA THR A 32 -1.62 -9.34 3.27
C THR A 32 -1.22 -9.19 1.80
N LEU A 33 -2.11 -9.57 0.88
CA LEU A 33 -1.88 -9.39 -0.55
C LEU A 33 -1.69 -7.89 -0.87
N LEU A 34 -2.60 -7.04 -0.37
CA LEU A 34 -2.54 -5.60 -0.55
C LEU A 34 -1.24 -5.03 0.04
N ALA A 35 -0.85 -5.43 1.25
CA ALA A 35 0.41 -4.99 1.86
C ALA A 35 1.63 -5.39 1.01
N SER A 36 1.66 -6.61 0.47
CA SER A 36 2.72 -7.06 -0.43
C SER A 36 2.72 -6.31 -1.75
N THR A 37 1.55 -6.01 -2.34
CA THR A 37 1.43 -5.20 -3.56
C THR A 37 1.97 -3.79 -3.35
N ILE A 38 1.63 -3.14 -2.24
CA ILE A 38 2.15 -1.82 -1.87
C ILE A 38 3.68 -1.90 -1.77
N CYS A 39 4.22 -2.89 -1.08
CA CYS A 39 5.67 -3.03 -0.96
C CYS A 39 6.33 -3.23 -2.34
N TYR A 40 5.84 -4.18 -3.14
CA TYR A 40 6.38 -4.44 -4.47
C TYR A 40 6.37 -3.18 -5.35
N ALA A 41 5.26 -2.45 -5.39
CA ALA A 41 5.13 -1.22 -6.19
C ALA A 41 6.14 -0.13 -5.78
N ASN A 42 6.44 -0.01 -4.48
CA ASN A 42 7.44 0.94 -3.99
C ASN A 42 8.88 0.42 -4.21
N ALA A 43 9.13 -0.87 -4.02
CA ALA A 43 10.42 -1.51 -4.29
C ALA A 43 10.82 -1.41 -5.76
N SER A 44 9.89 -1.59 -6.71
CA SER A 44 10.13 -1.38 -8.15
C SER A 44 10.53 0.06 -8.50
N ARG A 45 10.30 1.02 -7.59
CA ARG A 45 10.68 2.43 -7.71
C ARG A 45 11.93 2.78 -6.89
N GLY A 46 12.60 1.78 -6.30
CA GLY A 46 13.78 1.97 -5.46
C GLY A 46 13.49 2.45 -4.04
N ILE A 47 12.23 2.45 -3.60
CA ILE A 47 11.84 2.77 -2.22
C ILE A 47 11.84 1.45 -1.43
N PRO A 48 12.71 1.30 -0.41
CA PRO A 48 12.75 0.08 0.37
C PRO A 48 11.46 -0.08 1.20
N CYS A 49 10.99 -1.31 1.33
CA CYS A 49 10.03 -1.68 2.36
C CYS A 49 10.68 -2.71 3.26
N LEU A 50 10.88 -2.30 4.52
CA LEU A 50 11.66 -2.95 5.57
C LEU A 50 13.04 -3.46 5.14
#